data_AF-A0A419HF08-F1
#
_entry.id   AF-A0A419HF08-F1
#
_cell.length_a   1.000
_cell.length_b   1.000
_cell.length_c   1.000
_cell.angle_alpha   90.00
_cell.angle_beta   90.00
_cell.angle_gamma   90.00
#
_symmetry.space_group_name_H-M   'P 1'
#
loop_
_entity.id
_entity.type
_entity.pdbx_description
1 polymer ?
#
loop_
_entity_poly.entity_id
_entity_poly.type
_entity_poly.pdbx_seq_one_letter_code
_entity_poly.pdbx_strand_id
1 'polypeptide(L)'
;MMLFAGALGGIVAGAYGVITHQSNLAREIIGLPESDPPRADGVYLPDGSGPVSRGERPLRFAMLGDSMAAGLGVDTPDQLPAVMSAKGLSEESGRPVRCNTYAVVGATTADLAAQVTAAISDGTDVALVIIGGNDVTSRMTIGSSVNLLTAQIRRLRRAGIGVVVGTCPDMAAIKPIPQPLRTVASTWSLALAKAQRTAAQQAGAHTVLLSEVISPEFVQRADELFSGDHFHPNAIGYEGACAVMLPALCAAAGIWRSASRSGMLYS
;
A
#
# COMPACT_ATOMS: atom_id res chain seq x y z
N MET A 1 -32.35 4.79 -33.86
CA MET A 1 -31.53 3.70 -33.28
C MET A 1 -30.77 4.23 -32.07
N MET A 2 -31.52 4.65 -31.04
CA MET A 2 -31.04 5.46 -29.92
C MET A 2 -31.61 4.92 -28.59
N LEU A 3 -31.68 3.59 -28.47
CA LEU A 3 -32.31 2.89 -27.34
C LEU A 3 -31.40 1.85 -26.66
N PHE A 4 -30.17 1.63 -27.13
CA PHE A 4 -29.24 0.67 -26.52
C PHE A 4 -28.28 1.28 -25.48
N ALA A 5 -28.12 2.62 -25.43
CA ALA A 5 -27.19 3.26 -24.50
C ALA A 5 -27.71 3.35 -23.06
N GLY A 6 -29.03 3.36 -22.85
CA GLY A 6 -29.64 3.49 -21.52
C GLY A 6 -29.64 2.20 -20.70
N ALA A 7 -29.77 1.04 -21.35
CA ALA A 7 -29.86 -0.26 -20.68
C ALA A 7 -28.52 -0.73 -20.09
N LEU A 8 -27.40 -0.46 -20.78
CA LEU A 8 -26.07 -0.80 -20.27
C LEU A 8 -25.65 0.10 -19.10
N GLY A 9 -25.98 1.38 -19.16
CA GLY A 9 -25.75 2.34 -18.07
C GLY A 9 -26.57 2.00 -16.81
N GLY A 10 -27.79 1.49 -16.97
CA GLY A 10 -28.64 1.04 -15.86
C GLY A 10 -28.15 -0.24 -15.18
N ILE A 11 -27.56 -1.19 -15.92
CA ILE A 11 -26.99 -2.42 -15.34
C ILE A 11 -25.66 -2.13 -14.63
N VAL A 12 -24.82 -1.25 -15.18
CA VAL A 12 -23.57 -0.81 -14.52
C VAL A 12 -23.87 0.00 -13.27
N ALA A 13 -24.83 0.94 -13.33
CA ALA A 13 -25.26 1.72 -12.16
C ALA A 13 -26.00 0.85 -11.12
N GLY A 14 -26.75 -0.15 -11.56
CA GLY A 14 -27.45 -1.13 -10.69
C GLY A 14 -26.48 -2.09 -10.00
N ALA A 15 -25.44 -2.58 -10.69
CA ALA A 15 -24.37 -3.37 -10.08
C ALA A 15 -23.53 -2.53 -9.10
N TYR A 16 -23.25 -1.25 -9.43
CA TYR A 16 -22.71 -0.28 -8.48
C TYR A 16 -23.64 -0.08 -7.28
N GLY A 17 -24.95 0.00 -7.52
CA GLY A 17 -26.06 -0.01 -6.55
C GLY A 17 -26.04 -1.22 -5.61
N VAL A 18 -25.70 -2.41 -6.10
CA VAL A 18 -25.63 -3.61 -5.27
C VAL A 18 -24.35 -3.62 -4.42
N ILE A 19 -23.22 -3.12 -4.94
CA ILE A 19 -22.00 -2.85 -4.14
C ILE A 19 -22.31 -1.88 -2.98
N THR A 20 -23.30 -0.99 -3.14
CA THR A 20 -23.64 0.04 -2.16
C THR A 20 -24.25 -0.46 -0.84
N HIS A 21 -25.00 -1.57 -0.89
CA HIS A 21 -25.54 -2.22 0.32
C HIS A 21 -24.55 -3.23 0.92
N GLN A 22 -23.50 -3.57 0.16
CA GLN A 22 -22.57 -4.64 0.48
C GLN A 22 -21.27 -4.21 1.18
N SER A 23 -21.04 -2.95 1.56
CA SER A 23 -19.89 -2.68 2.46
C SER A 23 -20.06 -3.38 3.81
N ASN A 24 -21.30 -3.58 4.24
CA ASN A 24 -21.62 -4.35 5.45
C ASN A 24 -21.61 -5.86 5.16
N LEU A 25 -22.16 -6.31 4.02
CA LEU A 25 -22.11 -7.74 3.63
C LEU A 25 -20.71 -8.22 3.27
N ALA A 26 -19.86 -7.38 2.66
CA ALA A 26 -18.45 -7.68 2.45
C ALA A 26 -17.73 -7.77 3.79
N ARG A 27 -18.00 -6.89 4.77
CA ARG A 27 -17.50 -7.04 6.16
C ARG A 27 -18.06 -8.28 6.87
N GLU A 28 -19.27 -8.71 6.53
CA GLU A 28 -19.93 -9.90 7.08
C GLU A 28 -19.42 -11.21 6.42
N ILE A 29 -19.01 -11.15 5.15
CA ILE A 29 -18.49 -12.27 4.35
C ILE A 29 -16.96 -12.42 4.51
N ILE A 30 -16.22 -11.31 4.55
CA ILE A 30 -14.76 -11.26 4.80
C ILE A 30 -14.47 -11.55 6.28
N GLY A 31 -15.46 -11.36 7.16
CA GLY A 31 -15.26 -11.34 8.60
C GLY A 31 -14.69 -10.00 9.05
N LEU A 32 -14.98 -9.63 10.30
CA LEU A 32 -14.19 -8.62 10.98
C LEU A 32 -12.86 -9.27 11.37
N PRO A 33 -11.72 -8.58 11.24
CA PRO A 33 -10.46 -9.09 11.76
C PRO A 33 -10.63 -9.49 13.22
N GLU A 34 -10.12 -10.67 13.59
CA GLU A 34 -10.25 -11.19 14.97
C GLU A 34 -9.57 -10.27 16.01
N SER A 35 -8.62 -9.44 15.57
CA SER A 35 -7.88 -8.48 16.39
C SER A 35 -7.28 -7.34 15.56
N ASP A 36 -6.98 -6.22 16.22
CA ASP A 36 -6.13 -5.17 15.66
C ASP A 36 -4.70 -5.71 15.42
N PRO A 37 -3.98 -5.25 14.38
CA PRO A 37 -2.60 -5.67 14.17
C PRO A 37 -1.71 -5.28 15.36
N PRO A 38 -0.64 -6.06 15.64
CA PRO A 38 0.29 -5.73 16.71
C PRO A 38 0.98 -4.37 16.48
N ARG A 39 1.40 -3.70 17.56
CA ARG A 39 2.20 -2.47 17.48
C ARG A 39 3.66 -2.77 17.74
N ALA A 40 4.55 -2.33 16.86
CA ALA A 40 5.97 -2.66 16.93
C ALA A 40 6.92 -1.48 16.65
N ASP A 41 6.41 -0.24 16.64
CA ASP A 41 7.22 0.94 16.35
C ASP A 41 8.47 1.02 17.25
N GLY A 42 9.64 1.25 16.64
CA GLY A 42 10.93 1.11 17.31
C GLY A 42 12.13 1.23 16.38
N VAL A 43 13.34 0.95 16.89
CA VAL A 43 14.59 1.00 16.09
C VAL A 43 15.12 -0.40 15.81
N TYR A 44 15.24 -0.74 14.54
CA TYR A 44 15.74 -2.01 14.04
C TYR A 44 17.21 -1.89 13.61
N LEU A 45 17.98 -2.95 13.83
CA LEU A 45 19.41 -3.03 13.53
C LEU A 45 19.71 -3.88 12.29
N PRO A 46 20.89 -3.71 11.65
CA PRO A 46 21.26 -4.45 10.44
C PRO A 46 21.38 -5.96 10.63
N ASP A 47 21.59 -6.45 11.85
CA ASP A 47 21.60 -7.88 12.19
C ASP A 47 20.18 -8.47 12.34
N GLY A 48 19.14 -7.68 12.05
CA GLY A 48 17.74 -8.06 12.19
C GLY A 48 17.21 -7.98 13.61
N SER A 49 18.04 -7.61 14.60
CA SER A 49 17.62 -7.43 15.99
C SER A 49 16.94 -6.07 16.22
N GLY A 50 16.09 -5.99 17.23
CA GLY A 50 15.32 -4.78 17.56
C GLY A 50 13.99 -5.11 18.24
N PRO A 51 13.29 -4.11 18.82
CA PRO A 51 13.67 -2.71 18.86
C PRO A 51 14.78 -2.40 19.91
N VAL A 52 15.80 -1.61 19.55
CA VAL A 52 16.87 -1.14 20.47
C VAL A 52 16.82 0.37 20.72
N SER A 53 17.42 0.88 21.80
CA SER A 53 17.30 2.30 22.20
C SER A 53 18.54 3.18 21.94
N ARG A 54 19.64 2.69 21.34
CA ARG A 54 20.90 3.48 21.22
C ARG A 54 21.70 3.18 19.94
N GLY A 55 22.18 4.25 19.28
CA GLY A 55 23.07 4.21 18.12
C GLY A 55 23.16 5.56 17.37
N GLU A 56 23.86 5.58 16.23
CA GLU A 56 23.90 6.69 15.24
C GLU A 56 22.49 7.20 14.87
N ARG A 57 22.38 8.41 14.30
CA ARG A 57 21.07 8.97 13.89
C ARG A 57 20.37 7.99 12.92
N PRO A 58 19.30 7.30 13.38
CA PRO A 58 18.69 6.24 12.59
C PRO A 58 18.00 6.83 11.37
N LEU A 59 17.93 6.06 10.29
CA LEU A 59 17.04 6.37 9.17
C LEU A 59 15.59 6.30 9.70
N ARG A 60 14.80 7.34 9.51
CA ARG A 60 13.42 7.40 9.98
C ARG A 60 12.47 6.97 8.88
N PHE A 61 11.86 5.81 9.03
CA PHE A 61 10.91 5.22 8.09
C PHE A 61 9.49 5.36 8.62
N ALA A 62 8.56 5.76 7.75
CA ALA A 62 7.12 5.81 8.05
C ALA A 62 6.33 4.86 7.14
N MET A 63 5.47 4.05 7.75
CA MET A 63 4.43 3.29 7.05
C MET A 63 3.09 4.04 7.15
N LEU A 64 2.52 4.40 6.00
CA LEU A 64 1.25 5.13 5.88
C LEU A 64 0.28 4.31 5.04
N GLY A 65 -1.02 4.38 5.36
CA GLY A 65 -2.02 3.68 4.56
C GLY A 65 -3.23 3.16 5.32
N ASP A 66 -3.82 2.13 4.74
CA ASP A 66 -4.97 1.40 5.26
C ASP A 66 -4.57 0.15 6.07
N SER A 67 -5.45 -0.86 6.11
CA SER A 67 -5.23 -2.10 6.85
C SER A 67 -4.06 -2.93 6.33
N MET A 68 -3.75 -2.86 5.03
CA MET A 68 -2.57 -3.56 4.49
C MET A 68 -1.29 -2.93 5.01
N ALA A 69 -1.21 -1.60 5.01
CA ALA A 69 -0.07 -0.89 5.58
C ALA A 69 0.04 -1.10 7.11
N ALA A 70 -1.10 -1.22 7.79
CA ALA A 70 -1.15 -1.50 9.22
C ALA A 70 -0.71 -2.94 9.56
N GLY A 71 -0.64 -3.84 8.57
CA GLY A 71 -0.22 -5.23 8.77
C GLY A 71 -1.34 -6.13 9.29
N LEU A 72 -2.60 -5.84 8.96
CA LEU A 72 -3.70 -6.70 9.35
C LEU A 72 -3.56 -8.09 8.69
N GLY A 73 -3.85 -9.16 9.42
CA GLY A 73 -3.67 -10.54 8.94
C GLY A 73 -2.38 -11.24 9.40
N VAL A 74 -1.59 -10.60 10.28
CA VAL A 74 -0.41 -11.20 10.90
C VAL A 74 -0.60 -11.42 12.39
N ASP A 75 0.08 -12.43 12.93
CA ASP A 75 -0.07 -12.85 14.33
C ASP A 75 0.99 -12.23 15.25
N THR A 76 2.17 -11.89 14.71
CA THR A 76 3.31 -11.43 15.53
C THR A 76 3.90 -10.11 15.02
N PRO A 77 4.49 -9.28 15.90
CA PRO A 77 5.13 -8.02 15.54
C PRO A 77 6.16 -8.13 14.41
N ASP A 78 6.94 -9.21 14.36
CA ASP A 78 7.98 -9.40 13.35
C ASP A 78 7.43 -9.62 11.93
N GLN A 79 6.15 -10.00 11.84
CA GLN A 79 5.47 -10.24 10.58
C GLN A 79 4.86 -8.96 9.97
N LEU A 80 4.86 -7.85 10.72
CA LEU A 80 4.29 -6.59 10.22
C LEU A 80 5.08 -6.09 9.01
N PRO A 81 4.41 -5.59 7.95
CA PRO A 81 5.08 -5.09 6.76
C PRO A 81 5.98 -3.87 7.07
N ALA A 82 5.60 -3.06 8.05
CA ALA A 82 6.41 -1.94 8.54
C ALA A 82 7.73 -2.45 9.15
N VAL A 83 7.69 -3.57 9.88
CA VAL A 83 8.86 -4.18 10.53
C VAL A 83 9.74 -4.88 9.51
N MET A 84 9.16 -5.69 8.62
CA MET A 84 9.88 -6.34 7.52
C MET A 84 10.60 -5.32 6.63
N SER A 85 9.91 -4.23 6.26
CA SER A 85 10.50 -3.14 5.47
C SER A 85 11.61 -2.42 6.22
N ALA A 86 11.46 -2.19 7.53
CA ALA A 86 12.48 -1.55 8.35
C ALA A 86 13.74 -2.42 8.50
N LYS A 87 13.57 -3.75 8.68
CA LYS A 87 14.66 -4.72 8.72
C LYS A 87 15.41 -4.75 7.39
N GLY A 88 14.71 -4.86 6.27
CA GLY A 88 15.33 -4.81 4.93
C GLY A 88 16.06 -3.50 4.66
N LEU A 89 15.48 -2.35 5.02
CA LEU A 89 16.17 -1.05 4.93
C LEU A 89 17.41 -0.99 5.83
N SER A 90 17.35 -1.58 7.02
CA SER A 90 18.47 -1.59 7.96
C SER A 90 19.63 -2.45 7.47
N GLU A 91 19.31 -3.60 6.88
CA GLU A 91 20.27 -4.49 6.25
C GLU A 91 20.95 -3.80 5.04
N GLU A 92 20.15 -3.26 4.12
CA GLU A 92 20.65 -2.61 2.90
C GLU A 92 21.46 -1.34 3.16
N SER A 93 21.10 -0.58 4.20
CA SER A 93 21.82 0.65 4.57
C SER A 93 23.01 0.42 5.49
N GLY A 94 23.10 -0.74 6.14
CA GLY A 94 24.03 -0.97 7.25
C GLY A 94 23.82 -0.04 8.45
N ARG A 95 22.66 0.63 8.55
CA ARG A 95 22.36 1.65 9.57
C ARG A 95 21.07 1.30 10.32
N PRO A 96 20.94 1.69 11.60
CA PRO A 96 19.69 1.51 12.32
C PRO A 96 18.51 2.24 11.66
N VAL A 97 17.34 1.61 11.63
CA VAL A 97 16.10 2.18 11.07
C VAL A 97 15.07 2.35 12.17
N ARG A 98 14.64 3.59 12.42
CA ARG A 98 13.49 3.89 13.28
C ARG A 98 12.21 3.80 12.45
N CYS A 99 11.37 2.81 12.74
CA CYS A 99 10.10 2.59 12.08
C CYS A 99 8.94 3.15 12.92
N ASN A 100 8.08 3.94 12.28
CA ASN A 100 6.82 4.41 12.85
C ASN A 100 5.66 4.07 11.90
N THR A 101 4.59 3.50 12.44
CA THR A 101 3.38 3.14 11.68
C THR A 101 2.27 4.13 11.97
N TYR A 102 1.85 4.87 10.95
CA TYR A 102 0.69 5.77 11.03
C TYR A 102 -0.51 5.25 10.25
N ALA A 103 -0.37 4.10 9.60
CA ALA A 103 -1.44 3.43 8.90
C ALA A 103 -2.62 3.14 9.84
N VAL A 104 -3.83 3.30 9.33
CA VAL A 104 -5.07 3.13 10.10
C VAL A 104 -5.95 2.14 9.36
N VAL A 105 -6.35 1.07 10.05
CA VAL A 105 -7.30 0.09 9.52
C VAL A 105 -8.59 0.79 9.08
N GLY A 106 -9.04 0.51 7.86
CA GLY A 106 -10.24 1.12 7.29
C GLY A 106 -10.06 2.53 6.72
N ALA A 107 -8.85 3.10 6.76
CA ALA A 107 -8.58 4.40 6.16
C ALA A 107 -8.79 4.39 4.64
N THR A 108 -9.36 5.48 4.14
CA THR A 108 -9.40 5.84 2.73
C THR A 108 -8.32 6.87 2.41
N THR A 109 -8.11 7.18 1.13
CA THR A 109 -7.16 8.24 0.75
C THR A 109 -7.53 9.61 1.32
N ALA A 110 -8.79 9.85 1.67
CA ALA A 110 -9.22 11.10 2.34
C ALA A 110 -8.61 11.25 3.75
N ASP A 111 -8.37 10.13 4.44
CA ASP A 111 -7.88 10.09 5.82
C ASP A 111 -6.35 10.25 5.90
N LEU A 112 -5.66 10.07 4.76
CA LEU A 112 -4.19 10.08 4.66
C LEU A 112 -3.57 11.42 5.13
N ALA A 113 -4.32 12.51 5.08
CA ALA A 113 -3.84 13.84 5.47
C ALA A 113 -3.36 13.92 6.92
N ALA A 114 -4.03 13.21 7.84
CA ALA A 114 -3.65 13.16 9.25
C ALA A 114 -2.34 12.37 9.45
N GLN A 115 -2.25 11.20 8.82
CA GLN A 115 -1.07 10.34 8.86
C GLN A 115 0.18 11.06 8.34
N VAL A 116 0.05 11.76 7.20
CA VAL A 116 1.13 12.57 6.60
C VAL A 116 1.57 13.71 7.51
N THR A 117 0.64 14.34 8.22
CA THR A 117 0.96 15.43 9.16
C THR A 117 1.80 14.91 10.32
N ALA A 118 1.44 13.74 10.87
CA ALA A 118 2.20 13.10 11.93
C ALA A 118 3.60 12.70 11.46
N ALA A 119 3.71 12.03 10.30
CA ALA A 119 5.01 11.62 9.74
C ALA A 119 5.96 12.81 9.47
N ILE A 120 5.44 13.93 8.93
CA ILE A 120 6.24 15.14 8.75
C ILE A 120 6.73 15.69 10.09
N SER A 121 5.85 15.72 11.10
CA SER A 121 6.17 16.25 12.44
C SER A 121 7.24 15.41 13.15
N ASP A 122 7.24 14.10 12.91
CA ASP A 122 8.25 13.17 13.44
C ASP A 122 9.60 13.21 12.71
N GLY A 123 9.68 14.01 11.64
CA GLY A 123 10.90 14.19 10.85
C GLY A 123 11.31 12.92 10.12
N THR A 124 10.33 12.21 9.54
CA THR A 124 10.55 11.04 8.66
C THR A 124 11.51 11.38 7.51
N ASP A 125 12.37 10.43 7.15
CA ASP A 125 13.27 10.54 5.99
C ASP A 125 12.68 9.87 4.75
N VAL A 126 12.01 8.72 4.92
CA VAL A 126 11.36 7.96 3.84
C VAL A 126 10.00 7.40 4.28
N ALA A 127 9.00 7.48 3.41
CA ALA A 127 7.65 6.98 3.65
C ALA A 127 7.22 5.96 2.58
N LEU A 128 6.63 4.85 3.03
CA LEU A 128 5.89 3.91 2.18
C LEU A 128 4.40 4.16 2.38
N VAL A 129 3.68 4.35 1.27
CA VAL A 129 2.23 4.54 1.25
C VAL A 129 1.57 3.37 0.55
N ILE A 130 0.69 2.65 1.25
CA ILE A 130 -0.19 1.62 0.66
C ILE A 130 -1.62 2.00 1.00
N ILE A 131 -2.35 2.55 0.03
CA ILE A 131 -3.69 3.08 0.23
C ILE A 131 -4.54 2.86 -1.02
N GLY A 132 -5.83 2.62 -0.82
CA GLY A 132 -6.82 2.61 -1.90
C GLY A 132 -7.69 1.36 -1.92
N GLY A 133 -7.40 0.35 -1.09
CA GLY A 133 -8.28 -0.80 -0.94
C GLY A 133 -9.68 -0.37 -0.47
N ASN A 134 -9.73 0.54 0.50
CA ASN A 134 -10.99 1.10 0.98
C ASN A 134 -11.60 2.15 0.04
N ASP A 135 -10.84 2.75 -0.87
CA ASP A 135 -11.40 3.69 -1.85
C ASP A 135 -12.34 2.97 -2.83
N VAL A 136 -11.96 1.74 -3.21
CA VAL A 136 -12.79 0.85 -4.05
C VAL A 136 -14.08 0.46 -3.33
N THR A 137 -14.03 0.19 -2.02
CA THR A 137 -15.21 -0.23 -1.25
C THR A 137 -16.09 0.94 -0.78
N SER A 138 -15.51 2.12 -0.56
CA SER A 138 -16.19 3.34 -0.05
C SER A 138 -16.76 4.25 -1.14
N ARG A 139 -16.62 3.86 -2.43
CA ARG A 139 -17.12 4.61 -3.61
C ARG A 139 -16.45 5.96 -3.84
N MET A 140 -15.18 6.08 -3.50
CA MET A 140 -14.40 7.23 -3.93
C MET A 140 -14.14 7.14 -5.44
N THR A 141 -14.34 8.25 -6.16
CA THR A 141 -13.97 8.28 -7.58
C THR A 141 -12.46 8.14 -7.72
N ILE A 142 -11.98 7.47 -8.78
CA ILE A 142 -10.54 7.36 -9.06
C ILE A 142 -9.89 8.76 -9.08
N GLY A 143 -10.56 9.75 -9.67
CA GLY A 143 -10.08 11.13 -9.70
C GLY A 143 -9.92 11.73 -8.30
N SER A 144 -10.90 11.56 -7.42
CA SER A 144 -10.83 12.01 -6.02
C SER A 144 -9.68 11.35 -5.27
N SER A 145 -9.58 10.01 -5.35
CA SER A 145 -8.51 9.23 -4.73
C SER A 145 -7.14 9.70 -5.18
N VAL A 146 -6.93 9.80 -6.50
CA VAL A 146 -5.66 10.23 -7.08
C VAL A 146 -5.31 11.67 -6.70
N ASN A 147 -6.27 12.60 -6.76
CA ASN A 147 -6.02 13.99 -6.40
C ASN A 147 -5.59 14.14 -4.93
N LEU A 148 -6.27 13.41 -4.03
CA LEU A 148 -5.94 13.41 -2.60
C LEU A 148 -4.56 12.78 -2.35
N LEU A 149 -4.27 11.64 -2.97
CA LEU A 149 -2.96 10.98 -2.88
C LEU A 149 -1.85 11.91 -3.39
N THR A 150 -2.02 12.51 -4.57
CA THR A 150 -1.05 13.45 -5.16
C THR A 150 -0.81 14.66 -4.26
N ALA A 151 -1.85 15.21 -3.64
CA ALA A 151 -1.71 16.31 -2.69
C ALA A 151 -0.84 15.90 -1.49
N GLN A 152 -1.04 14.70 -0.95
CA GLN A 152 -0.25 14.16 0.16
C GLN A 152 1.20 13.85 -0.24
N ILE A 153 1.44 13.24 -1.40
CA ILE A 153 2.78 13.01 -1.92
C ILE A 153 3.54 14.35 -2.04
N ARG A 154 2.91 15.38 -2.61
CA ARG A 154 3.51 16.72 -2.72
C ARG A 154 3.82 17.34 -1.36
N ARG A 155 3.03 17.07 -0.31
CA ARG A 155 3.34 17.52 1.06
C ARG A 155 4.59 16.82 1.59
N LEU A 156 4.67 15.50 1.48
CA LEU A 156 5.84 14.71 1.90
C LEU A 156 7.11 15.15 1.14
N ARG A 157 7.04 15.27 -0.18
CA ARG A 157 8.18 15.70 -1.01
C ARG A 157 8.65 17.12 -0.68
N ARG A 158 7.74 18.06 -0.41
CA ARG A 158 8.10 19.42 0.05
C ARG A 158 8.79 19.43 1.41
N ALA A 159 8.52 18.44 2.26
CA ALA A 159 9.22 18.24 3.53
C ALA A 159 10.57 17.50 3.36
N GLY A 160 11.00 17.20 2.13
CA GLY A 160 12.26 16.49 1.85
C GLY A 160 12.18 14.97 1.98
N ILE A 161 10.98 14.42 2.17
CA ILE A 161 10.77 13.00 2.47
C ILE A 161 10.80 12.18 1.16
N GLY A 162 11.56 11.08 1.13
CA GLY A 162 11.48 10.05 0.07
C GLY A 162 10.12 9.36 0.10
N VAL A 163 9.46 9.19 -1.05
CA VAL A 163 8.10 8.60 -1.07
C VAL A 163 8.05 7.42 -2.03
N VAL A 164 7.55 6.29 -1.53
CA VAL A 164 7.18 5.12 -2.33
C VAL A 164 5.69 4.89 -2.19
N VAL A 165 5.01 4.59 -3.30
CA VAL A 165 3.61 4.18 -3.33
C VAL A 165 3.53 2.73 -3.79
N GLY A 166 3.09 1.84 -2.90
CA GLY A 166 2.55 0.53 -3.29
C GLY A 166 1.11 0.76 -3.78
N THR A 167 0.88 0.66 -5.09
CA THR A 167 -0.43 0.98 -5.64
C THR A 167 -1.47 -0.04 -5.23
N CYS A 168 -2.75 0.32 -5.30
CA CYS A 168 -3.88 -0.54 -5.01
C CYS A 168 -3.67 -1.96 -5.57
N PRO A 169 -3.77 -3.03 -4.75
CA PRO A 169 -3.64 -4.40 -5.24
C PRO A 169 -4.85 -4.76 -6.11
N ASP A 170 -4.73 -5.82 -6.90
CA ASP A 170 -5.86 -6.37 -7.64
C ASP A 170 -6.82 -7.11 -6.69
N MET A 171 -8.05 -6.60 -6.57
CA MET A 171 -9.08 -7.24 -5.75
C MET A 171 -9.59 -8.57 -6.33
N ALA A 172 -9.16 -8.99 -7.52
CA ALA A 172 -9.41 -10.34 -8.03
C ALA A 172 -8.85 -11.44 -7.11
N ALA A 173 -7.77 -11.14 -6.37
CA ALA A 173 -7.15 -12.10 -5.44
C ALA A 173 -8.03 -12.42 -4.23
N ILE A 174 -9.06 -11.61 -3.96
CA ILE A 174 -9.94 -11.71 -2.80
C ILE A 174 -11.06 -12.72 -3.12
N LYS A 175 -10.80 -14.00 -2.83
CA LYS A 175 -11.71 -15.11 -3.12
C LYS A 175 -13.10 -15.02 -2.47
N PRO A 176 -13.28 -14.45 -1.25
CA PRO A 176 -14.61 -14.32 -0.65
C PRO A 176 -15.60 -13.46 -1.45
N ILE A 177 -15.12 -12.55 -2.31
CA ILE A 177 -16.00 -11.70 -3.11
C ILE A 177 -16.63 -12.56 -4.24
N PRO A 178 -17.96 -12.73 -4.32
CA PRO A 178 -18.56 -13.58 -5.35
C PRO A 178 -18.52 -12.93 -6.74
N GLN A 179 -18.70 -13.72 -7.80
CA GLN A 179 -18.94 -13.19 -9.14
C GLN A 179 -20.38 -12.68 -9.27
N PRO A 180 -20.65 -11.61 -10.06
CA PRO A 180 -19.71 -10.85 -10.91
C PRO A 180 -18.97 -9.72 -10.18
N LEU A 181 -19.22 -9.51 -8.88
CA LEU A 181 -18.67 -8.40 -8.10
C LEU A 181 -17.14 -8.40 -8.07
N ARG A 182 -16.54 -9.59 -8.03
CA ARG A 182 -15.07 -9.74 -8.07
C ARG A 182 -14.45 -9.15 -9.33
N THR A 183 -15.05 -9.39 -10.50
CA THR A 183 -14.59 -8.81 -11.76
C THR A 183 -14.74 -7.28 -11.78
N VAL A 184 -15.82 -6.75 -11.21
CA VAL A 184 -16.01 -5.29 -11.09
C VAL A 184 -14.97 -4.68 -10.16
N ALA A 185 -14.76 -5.29 -8.98
CA ALA A 185 -13.76 -4.85 -8.00
C ALA A 185 -12.35 -4.87 -8.60
N SER A 186 -11.98 -5.96 -9.29
CA SER A 186 -10.70 -6.09 -10.00
C SER A 186 -10.49 -5.01 -11.06
N THR A 187 -11.49 -4.80 -11.91
CA THR A 187 -11.44 -3.77 -12.96
C THR A 187 -11.19 -2.40 -12.36
N TRP A 188 -11.90 -2.09 -11.26
CA TRP A 188 -11.76 -0.81 -10.58
C TRP A 188 -10.42 -0.67 -9.86
N SER A 189 -9.98 -1.68 -9.12
CA SER A 189 -8.70 -1.66 -8.41
C SER A 189 -7.51 -1.53 -9.35
N LEU A 190 -7.53 -2.21 -10.51
CA LEU A 190 -6.51 -2.08 -11.54
C LEU A 190 -6.52 -0.68 -12.19
N ALA A 191 -7.70 -0.13 -12.45
CA ALA A 191 -7.83 1.24 -12.97
C ALA A 191 -7.31 2.28 -11.96
N LEU A 192 -7.62 2.11 -10.68
CA LEU A 192 -7.10 2.94 -9.60
C LEU A 192 -5.58 2.81 -9.49
N ALA A 193 -5.03 1.60 -9.51
CA ALA A 193 -3.60 1.34 -9.42
C ALA A 193 -2.82 2.02 -10.55
N LYS A 194 -3.32 1.92 -11.79
CA LYS A 194 -2.72 2.59 -12.96
C LYS A 194 -2.74 4.11 -12.80
N ALA A 195 -3.86 4.68 -12.34
CA ALA A 195 -3.98 6.12 -12.15
C ALA A 195 -3.09 6.63 -10.99
N GLN A 196 -3.02 5.88 -9.89
CA GLN A 196 -2.09 6.13 -8.78
C GLN A 196 -0.64 6.13 -9.26
N ARG A 197 -0.22 5.13 -10.04
CA ARG A 197 1.14 5.05 -10.59
C ARG A 197 1.51 6.30 -11.36
N THR A 198 0.71 6.68 -12.36
CA THR A 198 0.99 7.86 -13.19
C THR A 198 1.07 9.13 -12.35
N ALA A 199 0.10 9.36 -11.47
CA ALA A 199 0.02 10.60 -10.70
C ALA A 199 1.09 10.68 -9.59
N ALA A 200 1.43 9.56 -8.96
CA ALA A 200 2.49 9.48 -7.95
C ALA A 200 3.87 9.75 -8.58
N GLN A 201 4.15 9.17 -9.75
CA GLN A 201 5.38 9.44 -10.49
C GLN A 201 5.50 10.92 -10.90
N GLN A 202 4.42 11.51 -11.41
CA GLN A 202 4.36 12.95 -11.73
C GLN A 202 4.54 13.85 -10.50
N ALA A 203 4.16 13.36 -9.32
CA ALA A 203 4.37 14.05 -8.04
C ALA A 203 5.76 13.81 -7.43
N GLY A 204 6.61 13.01 -8.08
CA GLY A 204 7.99 12.74 -7.66
C GLY A 204 8.13 11.61 -6.63
N ALA A 205 7.15 10.70 -6.54
CA ALA A 205 7.27 9.46 -5.78
C ALA A 205 7.75 8.30 -6.66
N HIS A 206 8.41 7.33 -6.03
CA HIS A 206 8.60 6.00 -6.61
C HIS A 206 7.30 5.20 -6.49
N THR A 207 7.10 4.25 -7.40
CA THR A 207 5.86 3.47 -7.45
C THR A 207 6.15 2.00 -7.70
N VAL A 208 5.44 1.13 -7.00
CA VAL A 208 5.49 -0.32 -7.19
C VAL A 208 4.06 -0.80 -7.44
N LEU A 209 3.85 -1.50 -8.57
CA LEU A 209 2.55 -2.06 -8.89
C LEU A 209 2.35 -3.37 -8.13
N LEU A 210 1.61 -3.33 -7.02
CA LEU A 210 1.34 -4.55 -6.23
C LEU A 210 0.59 -5.62 -7.04
N SER A 211 -0.21 -5.23 -8.03
CA SER A 211 -0.87 -6.15 -8.95
C SER A 211 0.08 -6.95 -9.84
N GLU A 212 1.28 -6.42 -10.12
CA GLU A 212 2.30 -7.12 -10.93
C GLU A 212 3.21 -8.00 -10.06
N VAL A 213 3.26 -7.73 -8.75
CA VAL A 213 3.98 -8.55 -7.76
C VAL A 213 3.28 -9.87 -7.50
N ILE A 214 1.95 -9.87 -7.60
CA ILE A 214 1.14 -11.09 -7.56
C ILE A 214 1.20 -11.71 -8.96
N SER A 215 2.28 -12.43 -9.25
CA SER A 215 2.41 -13.23 -10.48
C SER A 215 1.21 -14.20 -10.62
N PRO A 216 0.92 -14.73 -11.82
CA PRO A 216 -0.10 -15.78 -11.97
C PRO A 216 0.12 -16.99 -11.04
N GLU A 217 1.35 -17.23 -10.61
CA GLU A 217 1.73 -18.27 -9.64
C GLU A 217 1.31 -17.90 -8.21
N PHE A 218 1.39 -16.61 -7.84
CA PHE A 218 0.86 -16.08 -6.58
C PHE A 218 -0.68 -16.15 -6.54
N VAL A 219 -1.37 -15.92 -7.67
CA VAL A 219 -2.84 -16.08 -7.74
C VAL A 219 -3.24 -17.54 -7.52
N GLN A 220 -2.45 -18.50 -8.01
CA GLN A 220 -2.68 -19.92 -7.79
C GLN A 220 -2.42 -20.35 -6.34
N ARG A 221 -1.51 -19.65 -5.64
CA ARG A 221 -1.20 -19.85 -4.21
C ARG A 221 -1.91 -18.86 -3.29
N ALA A 222 -2.97 -18.18 -3.75
CA ALA A 222 -3.66 -17.17 -2.94
C ALA A 222 -4.17 -17.74 -1.60
N ASP A 223 -4.48 -19.03 -1.51
CA ASP A 223 -4.89 -19.64 -0.22
C ASP A 223 -3.74 -19.71 0.80
N GLU A 224 -2.48 -19.69 0.34
CA GLU A 224 -1.27 -19.75 1.17
C GLU A 224 -0.72 -18.36 1.53
N LEU A 225 -1.22 -17.30 0.90
CA LEU A 225 -0.68 -15.95 1.01
C LEU A 225 -1.61 -14.98 1.73
N PHE A 226 -2.82 -15.41 2.05
CA PHE A 226 -3.83 -14.63 2.75
C PHE A 226 -4.04 -15.18 4.16
N SER A 227 -4.48 -14.29 5.06
CA SER A 227 -4.81 -14.63 6.43
C SER A 227 -6.13 -15.41 6.50
N GLY A 228 -6.55 -15.80 7.70
CA GLY A 228 -7.83 -16.51 7.91
C GLY A 228 -9.06 -15.75 7.40
N ASP A 229 -8.97 -14.43 7.22
CA ASP A 229 -10.04 -13.61 6.62
C ASP A 229 -10.12 -13.70 5.09
N HIS A 230 -9.17 -14.38 4.44
CA HIS A 230 -9.05 -14.53 3.00
C HIS A 230 -9.09 -13.20 2.22
N PHE A 231 -8.70 -12.10 2.88
CA PHE A 231 -8.73 -10.74 2.34
C PHE A 231 -7.41 -10.01 2.54
N HIS A 232 -6.81 -10.08 3.73
CA HIS A 232 -5.50 -9.48 3.98
C HIS A 232 -4.38 -10.50 3.73
N PRO A 233 -3.20 -10.06 3.29
CA PRO A 233 -2.03 -10.94 3.24
C PRO A 233 -1.73 -11.53 4.62
N ASN A 234 -1.24 -12.78 4.65
CA ASN A 234 -0.60 -13.32 5.83
C ASN A 234 0.90 -12.95 5.85
N ALA A 235 1.64 -13.46 6.82
CA ALA A 235 3.08 -13.20 6.96
C ALA A 235 3.88 -13.44 5.66
N ILE A 236 3.60 -14.53 4.94
CA ILE A 236 4.30 -14.88 3.68
C ILE A 236 3.93 -13.90 2.57
N GLY A 237 2.64 -13.54 2.47
CA GLY A 237 2.16 -12.54 1.52
C GLY A 237 2.79 -11.17 1.75
N TYR A 238 2.89 -10.73 3.00
CA TYR A 238 3.56 -9.48 3.35
C TYR A 238 5.07 -9.52 3.09
N GLU A 239 5.74 -10.63 3.37
CA GLU A 239 7.18 -10.80 3.08
C GLU A 239 7.46 -10.59 1.58
N GLY A 240 6.69 -11.27 0.71
CA GLY A 240 6.82 -11.11 -0.74
C GLY A 240 6.54 -9.68 -1.22
N ALA A 241 5.50 -9.03 -0.68
CA ALA A 241 5.19 -7.65 -1.02
C ALA A 241 6.31 -6.69 -0.58
N CYS A 242 6.83 -6.85 0.65
CA CYS A 242 7.92 -6.03 1.18
C CYS A 242 9.21 -6.21 0.37
N ALA A 243 9.55 -7.46 -0.01
CA ALA A 243 10.72 -7.75 -0.82
C ALA A 243 10.70 -7.01 -2.17
N VAL A 244 9.54 -6.92 -2.84
CA VAL A 244 9.44 -6.20 -4.11
C VAL A 244 9.42 -4.67 -3.94
N MET A 245 8.94 -4.18 -2.79
CA MET A 245 8.98 -2.74 -2.49
C MET A 245 10.36 -2.25 -2.02
N LEU A 246 11.19 -3.14 -1.48
CA LEU A 246 12.48 -2.79 -0.88
C LEU A 246 13.42 -2.03 -1.83
N PRO A 247 13.62 -2.43 -3.11
CA PRO A 247 14.39 -1.64 -4.07
C PRO A 247 13.96 -0.18 -4.21
N ALA A 248 12.64 0.06 -4.29
CA ALA A 248 12.08 1.40 -4.43
C ALA A 248 12.25 2.21 -3.14
N LEU A 249 12.12 1.56 -1.98
CA LEU A 249 12.39 2.13 -0.67
C LEU A 249 13.86 2.54 -0.54
N CYS A 250 14.80 1.68 -0.90
CA CYS A 250 16.23 1.97 -0.87
C CYS A 250 16.60 3.15 -1.78
N ALA A 251 16.02 3.22 -2.98
CA ALA A 251 16.20 4.34 -3.88
C ALA A 251 15.63 5.64 -3.30
N ALA A 252 14.41 5.61 -2.76
CA ALA A 252 13.75 6.77 -2.17
C ALA A 252 14.46 7.29 -0.91
N ALA A 253 15.08 6.38 -0.15
CA ALA A 253 15.90 6.70 1.03
C ALA A 253 17.32 7.17 0.68
N GLY A 254 17.71 7.15 -0.60
CA GLY A 254 19.06 7.53 -1.05
C GLY A 254 20.15 6.51 -0.71
N ILE A 255 19.79 5.28 -0.36
CA ILE A 255 20.70 4.16 -0.09
C ILE A 255 21.28 3.65 -1.42
N TRP A 256 20.40 3.37 -2.38
CA TRP A 256 20.80 3.00 -3.73
C TRP A 256 20.80 4.23 -4.63
N ARG A 257 21.97 4.62 -5.14
CA ARG A 257 22.04 5.65 -6.18
C ARG A 257 21.58 5.00 -7.49
N SER A 258 20.49 5.52 -8.08
CA SER A 258 20.24 5.25 -9.50
C SER A 258 21.47 5.69 -10.27
N ALA A 259 22.03 4.81 -11.10
CA ALA A 259 23.06 5.21 -12.06
C ALA A 259 22.49 6.37 -12.88
N SER A 260 22.97 7.58 -12.61
CA SER A 260 22.64 8.75 -13.39
C SER A 260 23.01 8.45 -14.84
N ARG A 261 22.02 8.49 -15.75
CA ARG A 261 22.27 8.60 -17.19
C ARG A 261 22.96 9.93 -17.45
N SER A 262 24.27 9.97 -17.22
CA SER A 262 25.15 11.04 -17.64
C SER A 262 26.05 10.51 -18.74
N GLY A 263 25.90 11.08 -19.93
CA GLY A 263 26.94 11.05 -20.97
C GLY A 263 26.81 9.95 -22.02
N MET A 264 25.91 10.15 -22.98
CA MET A 264 26.21 9.75 -24.36
C MET A 264 25.84 10.92 -25.27
N LEU A 265 26.68 11.96 -25.21
CA LEU A 265 26.84 12.87 -26.33
C LEU A 265 27.58 12.07 -27.40
N TYR A 266 26.89 11.74 -28.50
CA TYR A 266 27.58 11.44 -29.74
C TYR A 266 28.04 12.77 -30.33
N SER A 267 29.34 12.79 -30.61
CA SER A 267 30.09 13.80 -31.34
C SER A 267 29.48 14.19 -32.68
#